data_AF-A0A453J9H3-F1
#
_entry.id   AF-A0A453J9H3-F1
#
_cell.length_a   1.000
_cell.length_b   1.000
_cell.length_c   1.000
_cell.angle_alpha   90.00
_cell.angle_beta   90.00
_cell.angle_gamma   90.00
#
_symmetry.space_group_name_H-M   'P 1'
#
loop_
_entity.id
_entity.type
_entity.pdbx_description
1 polymer ?
#
loop_
_entity_poly.entity_id
_entity_poly.type
_entity_poly.pdbx_seq_one_letter_code
_entity_poly.pdbx_strand_id
1 'polypeptide(L)'
;DTRSCPAAFLVTGGNRSLAQSLSGQLFPALTSPLNFSDYLHTLSKIVPGSEAPASFRQFLEPSFTPGNTLYIVQPRCRSNFSQTVSVNAGPKPLKLNVDCIQGLSLWRESASVINDELFKGYRQQRESGGGKANEFAAGYDFLSTNTDSLDISIWFNSTYNNNTGVFEMALLRVPRLVNMVSDAYIKFLRGSGAEMLLEYVKDMPKVGSELKLDLSSLLGALFFTWIIELLFPVILTYLVYEKQQKLKIMMKMHGLKAGPYWMITYTYFFALSALYMILFVTFGSLIGLGFFTTNDYSIQIVFYFIYINLQIALAFFAASFLYSVKIATVVGYIYVFGSGLLGAFLLRFFIQDNSFPNGWIVVMEIIPGFSLYRGLYELGQYAFTGTAMGTDGMTWSSLSDPVNGMRTVLIIMVVEWAILLPLAFYLDQVSLLGGGLRKRLLILLKCFKKRAASFRMYSFGRLGSKVIVEMENPDATQEVS
;
A
#
# COMPACT_ATOMS: atom_id res chain seq x y z
N ASP A 1 -29.52 25.87 -5.38
CA ASP A 1 -28.96 27.04 -6.07
C ASP A 1 -27.60 26.74 -6.70
N THR A 2 -27.61 26.09 -7.86
CA THR A 2 -26.42 25.77 -8.65
C THR A 2 -25.96 27.01 -9.42
N ARG A 3 -25.48 28.03 -8.69
CA ARG A 3 -24.69 29.10 -9.32
C ARG A 3 -23.32 28.49 -9.61
N SER A 4 -22.99 28.34 -10.89
CA SER A 4 -21.69 27.84 -11.34
C SER A 4 -20.58 28.63 -10.66
N CYS A 5 -19.81 27.96 -9.81
CA CYS A 5 -18.65 28.59 -9.19
C CYS A 5 -17.57 28.77 -10.27
N PRO A 6 -16.95 29.95 -10.36
CA PRO A 6 -15.85 30.17 -11.31
C PRO A 6 -14.65 29.28 -10.94
N ALA A 7 -13.89 28.85 -11.95
CA ALA A 7 -12.61 28.18 -11.76
C ALA A 7 -11.57 29.21 -11.31
N ALA A 8 -11.25 29.22 -10.01
CA ALA A 8 -10.33 30.18 -9.43
C ALA A 8 -8.88 29.66 -9.41
N PHE A 9 -7.96 30.52 -9.82
CA PHE A 9 -6.51 30.29 -9.85
C PHE A 9 -5.82 31.35 -8.99
N LEU A 10 -4.96 30.93 -8.08
CA LEU A 10 -4.21 31.85 -7.21
C LEU A 10 -2.95 32.34 -7.94
N VAL A 11 -2.61 33.61 -7.81
CA VAL A 11 -1.46 34.21 -8.49
C VAL A 11 -0.66 35.09 -7.54
N THR A 12 0.66 34.94 -7.57
CA THR A 12 1.63 35.83 -6.91
C THR A 12 2.85 36.00 -7.82
N GLY A 13 3.76 36.92 -7.48
CA GLY A 13 5.02 37.10 -8.18
C GLY A 13 5.78 38.33 -7.70
N GLY A 14 7.07 38.43 -8.01
CA GLY A 14 7.92 39.55 -7.59
C GLY A 14 7.50 40.89 -8.20
N ASN A 15 7.02 40.88 -9.45
CA ASN A 15 6.45 42.06 -10.10
C ASN A 15 4.93 41.90 -10.31
N ARG A 16 4.15 42.61 -9.49
CA ARG A 16 2.68 42.52 -9.49
C ARG A 16 2.05 42.91 -10.82
N SER A 17 2.51 43.97 -11.48
CA SER A 17 1.89 44.41 -12.75
C SER A 17 2.12 43.41 -13.87
N LEU A 18 3.34 42.87 -13.96
CA LEU A 18 3.69 41.83 -14.92
C LEU A 18 2.90 40.54 -14.68
N ALA A 19 2.91 40.05 -13.43
CA ALA A 19 2.18 38.83 -13.06
C ALA A 19 0.66 38.96 -13.29
N GLN A 20 0.07 40.13 -13.00
CA GLN A 20 -1.34 40.39 -13.30
C GLN A 20 -1.60 40.41 -14.82
N SER A 21 -0.72 41.03 -15.61
CA SER A 21 -0.82 41.03 -17.08
C SER A 21 -0.76 39.62 -17.66
N LEU A 22 0.23 38.83 -17.23
CA LEU A 22 0.38 37.42 -17.62
C LEU A 22 -0.83 36.59 -17.18
N SER A 23 -1.32 36.79 -15.95
CA SER A 23 -2.49 36.07 -15.45
C SER A 23 -3.77 36.34 -16.24
N GLY A 24 -3.90 37.55 -16.79
CA GLY A 24 -5.02 37.91 -17.66
C GLY A 24 -5.00 37.19 -19.00
N GLN A 25 -3.82 36.71 -19.43
CA GLN A 25 -3.65 35.97 -20.69
C GLN A 25 -3.76 34.45 -20.52
N LEU A 26 -3.85 33.93 -19.29
CA LEU A 26 -4.00 32.49 -19.03
C LEU A 26 -5.26 31.88 -19.64
N PHE A 27 -6.31 32.69 -19.83
CA PHE A 27 -7.59 32.26 -20.37
C PHE A 27 -7.85 32.93 -21.72
N PRO A 28 -7.66 32.22 -22.85
CA PRO A 28 -7.93 32.79 -24.17
C PRO A 28 -9.43 33.03 -24.36
N ALA A 29 -9.79 34.21 -24.85
CA ALA A 29 -11.16 34.51 -25.23
C ALA A 29 -11.51 33.88 -26.58
N LEU A 30 -12.61 33.13 -26.64
CA LEU A 30 -13.09 32.58 -27.91
C LEU A 30 -13.79 33.66 -28.74
N THR A 31 -13.28 33.90 -29.94
CA THR A 31 -13.88 34.79 -30.93
C THR A 31 -14.87 34.06 -31.85
N SER A 32 -14.63 32.78 -32.16
CA SER A 32 -15.41 31.97 -33.10
C SER A 32 -16.01 30.71 -32.46
N PRO A 33 -17.14 30.18 -32.99
CA PRO A 33 -17.66 28.88 -32.57
C PRO A 33 -16.64 27.77 -32.86
N LEU A 34 -16.50 26.82 -31.92
CA LEU A 34 -15.53 25.74 -32.04
C LEU A 34 -16.00 24.71 -33.08
N ASN A 35 -15.10 24.35 -33.99
CA ASN A 35 -15.31 23.25 -34.92
C ASN A 35 -14.43 22.07 -34.51
N PHE A 36 -15.04 21.03 -33.95
CA PHE A 36 -14.34 19.84 -33.46
C PHE A 36 -14.10 18.78 -34.54
N SER A 37 -14.14 19.13 -35.84
CA SER A 37 -13.75 18.22 -36.91
C SER A 37 -12.31 17.73 -36.73
N ASP A 38 -11.41 18.62 -36.33
CA ASP A 38 -10.10 18.29 -35.76
C ASP A 38 -10.09 18.66 -34.27
N TYR A 39 -10.55 17.71 -33.46
CA TYR A 39 -10.72 17.93 -32.03
C TYR A 39 -9.39 18.16 -31.30
N LEU A 40 -8.28 17.57 -31.75
CA LEU A 40 -6.97 17.72 -31.10
C LEU A 40 -6.45 19.15 -31.27
N HIS A 41 -6.47 19.66 -32.50
CA HIS A 41 -6.12 21.05 -32.78
C HIS A 41 -7.07 22.04 -32.09
N THR A 42 -8.34 21.69 -31.96
CA THR A 42 -9.31 22.54 -31.24
C THR A 42 -9.01 22.58 -29.74
N LEU A 43 -8.73 21.43 -29.13
CA LEU A 43 -8.37 21.31 -27.72
C LEU A 43 -7.06 22.01 -27.43
N SER A 44 -6.08 22.02 -28.33
CA SER A 44 -4.79 22.67 -28.10
C SER A 44 -4.90 24.19 -27.95
N LYS A 45 -5.87 24.82 -28.63
CA LYS A 45 -6.13 26.28 -28.61
C LYS A 45 -6.97 26.77 -27.44
N ILE A 46 -7.63 25.87 -26.72
CA ILE A 46 -8.49 26.21 -25.59
C ILE A 46 -7.91 25.69 -24.27
N VAL A 47 -8.49 26.13 -23.17
CA VAL A 47 -8.17 25.62 -21.83
C VAL A 47 -9.30 24.68 -21.36
N PRO A 48 -9.18 23.37 -21.57
CA PRO A 48 -10.14 22.39 -21.09
C PRO A 48 -9.93 22.07 -19.60
N GLY A 49 -11.02 21.87 -18.89
CA GLY A 49 -11.08 21.37 -17.51
C GLY A 49 -12.19 20.33 -17.36
N SER A 50 -12.12 19.53 -16.29
CA SER A 50 -13.16 18.54 -15.96
C SER A 50 -13.19 18.28 -14.47
N GLU A 51 -14.38 17.96 -13.96
CA GLU A 51 -14.62 17.48 -12.59
C GLU A 51 -14.30 15.98 -12.45
N ALA A 52 -14.19 15.26 -13.57
CA ALA A 52 -13.91 13.83 -13.53
C ALA A 52 -12.54 13.55 -12.88
N PRO A 53 -12.44 12.57 -11.97
CA PRO A 53 -11.15 12.16 -11.43
C PRO A 53 -10.28 11.63 -12.56
N ALA A 54 -8.97 11.83 -12.46
CA ALA A 54 -8.05 11.38 -13.46
C ALA A 54 -7.88 9.85 -13.44
N SER A 55 -7.53 9.28 -14.59
CA SER A 55 -7.27 7.84 -14.75
C SER A 55 -5.81 7.51 -14.44
N PHE A 56 -5.55 6.22 -14.25
CA PHE A 56 -4.22 5.64 -14.10
C PHE A 56 -3.44 5.56 -15.43
N ARG A 57 -4.12 5.75 -16.56
CA ARG A 57 -3.58 5.64 -17.92
C ARG A 57 -4.08 6.79 -18.79
N GLN A 58 -3.23 7.31 -19.68
CA GLN A 58 -3.63 8.36 -20.66
C GLN A 58 -4.36 7.82 -21.90
N PHE A 59 -4.55 6.49 -22.01
CA PHE A 59 -5.19 5.88 -23.17
C PHE A 59 -6.65 6.31 -23.36
N LEU A 60 -7.43 6.38 -22.27
CA LEU A 60 -8.79 6.90 -22.28
C LEU A 60 -8.94 7.90 -21.12
N GLU A 61 -8.99 9.18 -21.45
CA GLU A 61 -9.18 10.25 -20.47
C GLU A 61 -10.64 10.22 -19.96
N PRO A 62 -10.89 10.09 -18.64
CA PRO A 62 -12.24 10.06 -18.06
C PRO A 62 -13.06 11.30 -18.41
N SER A 63 -12.41 12.45 -18.63
CA SER A 63 -13.09 13.67 -19.08
C SER A 63 -13.81 13.52 -20.42
N PHE A 64 -13.46 12.50 -21.22
CA PHE A 64 -14.06 12.22 -22.53
C PHE A 64 -15.06 11.07 -22.52
N THR A 65 -15.40 10.51 -21.36
CA THR A 65 -16.41 9.45 -21.26
C THR A 65 -17.84 10.02 -21.23
N PRO A 66 -18.82 9.34 -21.85
CA PRO A 66 -20.22 9.77 -21.81
C PRO A 66 -20.71 9.97 -20.37
N GLY A 67 -21.36 11.10 -20.10
CA GLY A 67 -21.88 11.47 -18.77
C GLY A 67 -21.04 12.53 -18.05
N ASN A 68 -19.78 12.75 -18.46
CA ASN A 68 -18.94 13.82 -17.94
C ASN A 68 -19.03 15.08 -18.82
N THR A 69 -18.85 16.24 -18.18
CA THR A 69 -18.81 17.55 -18.84
C THR A 69 -17.37 18.01 -18.98
N LEU A 70 -17.02 18.46 -20.19
CA LEU A 70 -15.79 19.14 -20.51
C LEU A 70 -16.03 20.65 -20.38
N TYR A 71 -15.39 21.28 -19.41
CA TYR A 71 -15.48 22.71 -19.20
C TYR A 71 -14.41 23.44 -20.01
N ILE A 72 -14.78 24.51 -20.68
CA ILE A 72 -13.86 25.44 -21.32
C ILE A 72 -13.69 26.63 -20.41
N VAL A 73 -12.47 26.84 -19.92
CA VAL A 73 -12.16 27.95 -19.02
C VAL A 73 -11.94 29.21 -19.85
N GLN A 74 -12.79 30.22 -19.64
CA GLN A 74 -12.74 31.50 -20.35
C GLN A 74 -12.81 32.68 -19.37
N PRO A 75 -12.27 33.86 -19.72
CA PRO A 75 -12.34 35.03 -18.85
C PRO A 75 -13.79 35.52 -18.66
N ARG A 76 -14.63 35.35 -19.69
CA ARG A 76 -16.08 35.60 -19.65
C ARG A 76 -16.79 34.58 -20.53
N CYS A 77 -17.74 33.85 -19.94
CA CYS A 77 -18.59 32.94 -20.68
C CYS A 77 -19.77 33.67 -21.33
N ARG A 78 -20.15 33.25 -22.54
CA ARG A 78 -21.42 33.66 -23.14
C ARG A 78 -22.56 32.96 -22.39
N SER A 79 -23.69 33.65 -22.21
CA SER A 79 -24.88 33.08 -21.57
C SER A 79 -25.35 31.82 -22.32
N ASN A 80 -25.53 30.70 -21.61
CA ASN A 80 -26.00 29.41 -22.12
C ASN A 80 -25.11 28.74 -23.18
N PHE A 81 -23.78 28.82 -23.05
CA PHE A 81 -22.86 28.05 -23.89
C PHE A 81 -22.81 26.57 -23.43
N SER A 82 -23.72 25.74 -23.93
CA SER A 82 -23.67 24.28 -23.76
C SER A 82 -23.83 23.61 -25.12
N GLN A 83 -22.85 22.79 -25.52
CA GLN A 83 -22.84 22.10 -26.81
C GLN A 83 -22.47 20.63 -26.63
N THR A 84 -23.26 19.73 -27.21
CA THR A 84 -22.86 18.33 -27.36
C THR A 84 -22.16 18.13 -28.70
N VAL A 85 -20.96 17.57 -28.67
CA VAL A 85 -20.10 17.39 -29.83
C VAL A 85 -19.74 15.92 -29.99
N SER A 86 -19.85 15.41 -31.21
CA SER A 86 -19.34 14.08 -31.57
C SER A 86 -17.91 14.17 -32.08
N VAL A 87 -16.99 13.46 -31.44
CA VAL A 87 -15.57 13.42 -31.78
C VAL A 87 -15.17 12.02 -32.26
N ASN A 88 -14.47 11.95 -33.39
CA ASN A 88 -13.95 10.69 -33.93
C ASN A 88 -12.63 10.31 -33.25
N ALA A 89 -12.70 9.77 -32.04
CA ALA A 89 -11.55 9.23 -31.31
C ALA A 89 -11.61 7.69 -31.29
N GLY A 90 -11.19 7.07 -32.40
CA GLY A 90 -11.13 5.61 -32.54
C GLY A 90 -12.35 5.00 -33.26
N PRO A 91 -12.62 3.68 -33.09
CA PRO A 91 -13.61 2.95 -33.89
C PRO A 91 -15.07 3.30 -33.56
N LYS A 92 -15.32 4.00 -32.44
CA LYS A 92 -16.64 4.54 -32.08
C LYS A 92 -16.52 6.05 -31.82
N PRO A 93 -17.43 6.87 -32.35
CA PRO A 93 -17.45 8.30 -32.06
C PRO A 93 -17.80 8.54 -30.58
N LEU A 94 -17.01 9.38 -29.90
CA LEU A 94 -17.25 9.83 -28.54
C LEU A 94 -18.22 11.01 -28.55
N LYS A 95 -19.18 11.04 -27.63
CA LYS A 95 -20.07 12.20 -27.43
C LYS A 95 -19.61 12.98 -26.21
N LEU A 96 -19.17 14.21 -26.42
CA LEU A 96 -18.68 15.12 -25.39
C LEU A 96 -19.73 16.19 -25.11
N ASN A 97 -20.03 16.42 -23.83
CA ASN A 97 -20.78 17.59 -23.41
C ASN A 97 -19.80 18.70 -23.07
N VAL A 98 -19.89 19.83 -23.77
CA VAL A 98 -18.98 20.96 -23.62
C VAL A 98 -19.75 22.14 -23.02
N ASP A 99 -19.25 22.67 -21.91
CA ASP A 99 -19.81 23.82 -21.21
C ASP A 99 -18.73 24.88 -20.97
N CYS A 100 -19.11 26.13 -20.72
CA CYS A 100 -18.18 27.20 -20.40
C CYS A 100 -18.16 27.50 -18.91
N ILE A 101 -16.96 27.62 -18.34
CA ILE A 101 -16.76 28.07 -16.96
C ILE A 101 -15.89 29.33 -16.93
N GLN A 102 -16.24 30.28 -16.06
CA GLN A 102 -15.46 31.49 -15.89
C GLN A 102 -14.15 31.19 -15.14
N GLY A 103 -13.02 31.51 -15.76
CA GLY A 103 -11.70 31.49 -15.13
C GLY A 103 -11.41 32.80 -14.40
N LEU A 104 -11.01 32.73 -13.13
CA LEU A 104 -10.64 33.89 -12.33
C LEU A 104 -9.20 33.77 -11.82
N SER A 105 -8.37 34.78 -12.07
CA SER A 105 -7.08 34.93 -11.42
C SER A 105 -7.21 35.80 -10.16
N LEU A 106 -6.79 35.25 -9.01
CA LEU A 106 -6.89 35.90 -7.71
C LEU A 106 -5.48 36.19 -7.17
N TRP A 107 -5.17 37.47 -6.99
CA TRP A 107 -3.87 37.90 -6.46
C TRP A 107 -3.71 37.50 -4.98
N ARG A 108 -2.50 37.06 -4.60
CA ARG A 108 -2.06 36.81 -3.21
C ARG A 108 -0.73 37.48 -2.95
N GLU A 109 -0.46 37.76 -1.68
CA GLU A 109 0.74 38.51 -1.26
C GLU A 109 2.02 37.68 -1.30
N SER A 110 1.93 36.35 -1.11
CA SER A 110 3.10 35.48 -1.14
C SER A 110 2.75 34.04 -1.50
N ALA A 111 3.77 33.27 -1.91
CA ALA A 111 3.66 31.83 -2.16
C ALA A 111 3.19 31.04 -0.94
N SER A 112 3.55 31.48 0.27
CA SER A 112 3.11 30.82 1.51
C SER A 112 1.59 30.84 1.68
N VAL A 113 0.94 31.95 1.29
CA VAL A 113 -0.52 32.11 1.33
C VAL A 113 -1.19 31.23 0.27
N ILE A 114 -0.58 31.14 -0.92
CA ILE A 114 -1.05 30.23 -1.97
C ILE A 114 -1.03 28.78 -1.47
N ASN A 115 0.08 28.36 -0.85
CA ASN A 115 0.21 27.00 -0.33
C ASN A 115 -0.81 26.73 0.79
N ASP A 116 -0.99 27.64 1.74
CA ASP A 116 -1.99 27.49 2.81
C ASP A 116 -3.44 27.38 2.28
N GLU A 117 -3.80 28.22 1.31
CA GLU A 117 -5.14 28.18 0.69
C GLU A 117 -5.38 26.92 -0.14
N LEU A 118 -4.40 26.47 -0.92
CA LEU A 118 -4.50 25.21 -1.66
C LEU A 118 -4.55 24.00 -0.73
N PHE A 119 -3.75 24.02 0.34
CA PHE A 119 -3.66 22.92 1.29
C PHE A 119 -4.95 22.74 2.10
N LYS A 120 -5.69 23.82 2.38
CA LYS A 120 -7.06 23.73 2.96
C LYS A 120 -8.03 22.91 2.10
N GLY A 121 -7.81 22.85 0.78
CA GLY A 121 -8.58 22.01 -0.14
C GLY A 121 -8.13 20.54 -0.18
N TYR A 122 -7.06 20.16 0.54
CA TYR A 122 -6.51 18.81 0.53
C TYR A 122 -7.28 17.84 1.46
N ARG A 123 -7.54 16.61 0.99
CA ARG A 123 -8.43 15.65 1.66
C ARG A 123 -8.09 15.36 3.13
N GLN A 124 -6.82 15.25 3.49
CA GLN A 124 -6.41 14.91 4.87
C GLN A 124 -6.81 16.01 5.88
N GLN A 125 -6.82 17.28 5.46
CA GLN A 125 -7.24 18.38 6.32
C GLN A 125 -8.76 18.47 6.45
N ARG A 126 -9.49 18.04 5.40
CA ARG A 126 -10.96 17.90 5.41
C ARG A 126 -11.43 16.85 6.41
N GLU A 127 -10.74 15.72 6.51
CA GLU A 127 -11.06 14.63 7.45
C GLU A 127 -10.80 15.03 8.92
N SER A 128 -9.90 15.98 9.18
CA SER A 128 -9.52 16.45 10.52
C SER A 128 -10.41 17.60 11.09
N GLY A 129 -11.56 17.90 10.47
CA GLY A 129 -12.56 18.84 11.00
C GLY A 129 -12.46 20.30 10.52
N GLY A 130 -11.67 20.58 9.47
CA GLY A 130 -11.44 21.93 8.96
C GLY A 130 -12.32 22.35 7.77
N GLY A 131 -13.56 22.80 8.03
CA GLY A 131 -14.25 23.81 7.21
C GLY A 131 -14.74 23.46 5.78
N LYS A 132 -15.48 24.41 5.18
CA LYS A 132 -16.05 24.32 3.81
C LYS A 132 -14.95 24.25 2.75
N ALA A 133 -15.12 23.35 1.78
CA ALA A 133 -14.19 23.16 0.67
C ALA A 133 -14.17 24.38 -0.25
N ASN A 134 -13.09 25.17 -0.21
CA ASN A 134 -12.76 26.12 -1.27
C ASN A 134 -11.69 25.44 -2.15
N GLU A 135 -12.14 24.72 -3.17
CA GLU A 135 -11.24 24.08 -4.13
C GLU A 135 -10.78 25.12 -5.16
N PHE A 136 -9.49 25.44 -5.15
CA PHE A 136 -8.84 26.21 -6.21
C PHE A 136 -8.24 25.26 -7.25
N ALA A 137 -8.27 25.65 -8.52
CA ALA A 137 -7.80 24.81 -9.61
C ALA A 137 -6.27 24.63 -9.60
N ALA A 138 -5.53 25.74 -9.45
CA ALA A 138 -4.08 25.76 -9.28
C ALA A 138 -3.61 27.12 -8.73
N GLY A 139 -2.34 27.20 -8.33
CA GLY A 139 -1.64 28.42 -7.96
C GLY A 139 -0.40 28.64 -8.82
N TYR A 140 -0.14 29.89 -9.18
CA TYR A 140 1.02 30.31 -9.97
C TYR A 140 1.83 31.36 -9.19
N ASP A 141 3.13 31.13 -9.07
CA ASP A 141 4.07 32.12 -8.54
C ASP A 141 5.09 32.47 -9.62
N PHE A 142 4.98 33.68 -10.18
CA PHE A 142 5.83 34.19 -11.26
C PHE A 142 7.22 34.67 -10.80
N LEU A 143 7.60 34.48 -9.53
CA LEU A 143 8.96 34.72 -9.00
C LEU A 143 9.64 35.99 -9.58
N SER A 144 10.80 35.84 -10.22
CA SER A 144 11.60 36.88 -10.88
C SER A 144 11.44 36.92 -12.40
N THR A 145 10.29 36.45 -12.93
CA THR A 145 10.01 36.46 -14.38
C THR A 145 10.22 37.86 -14.97
N ASN A 146 10.93 37.93 -16.10
CA ASN A 146 11.23 39.16 -16.83
C ASN A 146 11.03 38.93 -18.34
N THR A 147 11.66 39.71 -19.23
CA THR A 147 11.55 39.52 -20.69
C THR A 147 12.41 38.39 -21.24
N ASP A 148 13.43 37.99 -20.48
CA ASP A 148 14.51 37.10 -20.92
C ASP A 148 14.40 35.71 -20.26
N SER A 149 13.82 35.61 -19.07
CA SER A 149 13.63 34.38 -18.30
C SER A 149 12.21 34.25 -17.73
N LEU A 150 11.63 33.04 -17.86
CA LEU A 150 10.38 32.63 -17.24
C LEU A 150 10.69 31.79 -15.99
N ASP A 151 10.63 32.43 -14.82
CA ASP A 151 10.82 31.78 -13.53
C ASP A 151 9.46 31.57 -12.87
N ILE A 152 9.00 30.33 -12.77
CA ILE A 152 7.67 30.04 -12.23
C ILE A 152 7.64 28.81 -11.31
N SER A 153 6.84 28.91 -10.25
CA SER A 153 6.40 27.76 -9.46
C SER A 153 4.89 27.52 -9.64
N ILE A 154 4.52 26.28 -9.94
CA ILE A 154 3.12 25.86 -10.15
C ILE A 154 2.72 24.97 -8.98
N TRP A 155 1.64 25.36 -8.30
CA TRP A 155 1.06 24.66 -7.16
C TRP A 155 -0.27 24.06 -7.57
N PHE A 156 -0.53 22.82 -7.20
CA PHE A 156 -1.77 22.13 -7.53
C PHE A 156 -2.16 21.18 -6.41
N ASN A 157 -3.45 20.87 -6.33
CA ASN A 157 -3.97 19.91 -5.35
C ASN A 157 -3.83 18.48 -5.88
N SER A 158 -3.08 17.64 -5.17
CA SER A 158 -2.82 16.25 -5.53
C SER A 158 -3.77 15.25 -4.84
N THR A 159 -4.87 15.71 -4.25
CA THR A 159 -5.86 14.87 -3.53
C THR A 159 -6.24 13.59 -4.28
N TYR A 160 -6.48 13.69 -5.59
CA TYR A 160 -6.93 12.57 -6.41
C TYR A 160 -5.80 11.66 -6.93
N ASN A 161 -4.52 11.98 -6.67
CA ASN A 161 -3.38 11.16 -7.07
C ASN A 161 -3.40 9.79 -6.36
N ASN A 162 -3.99 9.72 -5.15
CA ASN A 162 -4.12 8.51 -4.34
C ASN A 162 -2.83 7.68 -4.25
N ASN A 163 -1.70 8.38 -4.07
CA ASN A 163 -0.37 7.77 -4.00
C ASN A 163 -0.24 6.91 -2.74
N THR A 164 -0.58 5.63 -2.86
CA THR A 164 -0.50 4.62 -1.80
C THR A 164 0.69 3.67 -1.99
N GLY A 165 1.52 3.88 -3.03
CA GLY A 165 2.70 3.05 -3.32
C GLY A 165 2.39 1.60 -3.76
N VAL A 166 1.12 1.21 -3.87
CA VAL A 166 0.66 -0.16 -4.14
C VAL A 166 -0.01 -0.32 -5.50
N PHE A 167 -0.81 0.67 -5.88
CA PHE A 167 -1.62 0.64 -7.09
C PHE A 167 -1.09 1.67 -8.09
N GLU A 168 -1.48 1.54 -9.36
CA GLU A 168 -1.18 2.55 -10.37
C GLU A 168 -1.57 3.94 -9.80
N MET A 169 -0.67 4.94 -9.91
CA MET A 169 -0.94 6.30 -9.45
C MET A 169 -1.84 7.00 -10.47
N ALA A 170 -2.85 7.75 -10.01
CA ALA A 170 -3.70 8.50 -10.92
C ALA A 170 -2.88 9.64 -11.55
N LEU A 171 -2.92 9.74 -12.88
CA LEU A 171 -2.15 10.74 -13.61
C LEU A 171 -2.69 12.14 -13.31
N LEU A 172 -1.81 13.11 -13.08
CA LEU A 172 -2.23 14.49 -12.82
C LEU A 172 -2.22 15.31 -14.11
N ARG A 173 -3.22 16.20 -14.27
CA ARG A 173 -3.38 17.07 -15.46
C ARG A 173 -2.43 18.29 -15.46
N VAL A 174 -1.21 18.12 -14.94
CA VAL A 174 -0.18 19.17 -14.82
C VAL A 174 0.28 19.76 -16.16
N PRO A 175 0.44 18.98 -17.26
CA PRO A 175 0.95 19.52 -18.53
C PRO A 175 0.13 20.71 -19.06
N ARG A 176 -1.19 20.72 -18.83
CA ARG A 176 -2.03 21.85 -19.24
C ARG A 176 -1.75 23.11 -18.43
N LEU A 177 -1.50 22.99 -17.12
CA LEU A 177 -1.13 24.13 -16.27
C LEU A 177 0.18 24.78 -16.73
N VAL A 178 1.16 23.96 -17.09
CA VAL A 178 2.43 24.43 -17.66
C VAL A 178 2.20 25.14 -19.00
N ASN A 179 1.42 24.51 -19.90
CA ASN A 179 1.11 25.08 -21.21
C ASN A 179 0.43 26.46 -21.13
N MET A 180 -0.54 26.64 -20.22
CA MET A 180 -1.24 27.92 -20.06
C MET A 180 -0.28 29.08 -19.77
N VAL A 181 0.68 28.86 -18.86
CA VAL A 181 1.66 29.87 -18.50
C VAL A 181 2.62 30.11 -19.66
N SER A 182 3.15 29.05 -20.26
CA SER A 182 4.11 29.18 -21.35
C SER A 182 3.50 29.90 -22.55
N ASP A 183 2.23 29.61 -22.89
CA ASP A 183 1.50 30.31 -23.94
C ASP A 183 1.28 31.80 -23.61
N ALA A 184 0.86 32.11 -22.38
CA ALA A 184 0.71 33.49 -21.91
C ALA A 184 2.04 34.27 -21.95
N TYR A 185 3.15 33.64 -21.59
CA TYR A 185 4.47 34.25 -21.63
C TYR A 185 4.95 34.52 -23.07
N ILE A 186 4.75 33.57 -23.99
CA ILE A 186 5.11 33.75 -25.40
C ILE A 186 4.27 34.86 -26.06
N LYS A 187 2.98 34.94 -25.73
CA LYS A 187 2.09 36.03 -26.18
C LYS A 187 2.50 37.38 -25.63
N PHE A 188 2.97 37.42 -24.38
CA PHE A 188 3.54 38.63 -23.78
C PHE A 188 4.80 39.11 -24.53
N LEU A 189 5.70 38.19 -24.92
CA LEU A 189 6.96 38.55 -25.59
C LEU A 189 6.81 38.90 -27.07
N ARG A 190 6.02 38.12 -27.83
CA ARG A 190 5.94 38.22 -29.29
C ARG A 190 4.62 38.80 -29.81
N GLY A 191 3.70 39.12 -28.91
CA GLY A 191 2.35 39.56 -29.24
C GLY A 191 1.40 38.40 -29.54
N SER A 192 0.13 38.73 -29.82
CA SER A 192 -0.96 37.76 -29.98
C SER A 192 -0.84 36.82 -31.20
N GLY A 193 0.14 37.03 -32.07
CA GLY A 193 0.40 36.17 -33.23
C GLY A 193 1.26 34.94 -32.93
N ALA A 194 1.89 34.88 -31.75
CA ALA A 194 2.66 33.72 -31.31
C ALA A 194 1.86 32.90 -30.30
N GLU A 195 1.71 31.61 -30.56
CA GLU A 195 0.97 30.68 -29.71
C GLU A 195 1.83 29.46 -29.40
N MET A 196 1.73 28.95 -28.18
CA MET A 196 2.35 27.70 -27.77
C MET A 196 1.24 26.65 -27.55
N LEU A 197 1.10 25.75 -28.52
CA LEU A 197 0.03 24.76 -28.54
C LEU A 197 0.43 23.48 -27.80
N LEU A 198 -0.46 22.97 -26.94
CA LEU A 198 -0.35 21.62 -26.38
C LEU A 198 -1.25 20.68 -27.18
N GLU A 199 -0.67 19.99 -28.15
CA GLU A 199 -1.43 19.09 -29.05
C GLU A 199 -1.92 17.82 -28.33
N TYR A 200 -1.01 17.12 -27.65
CA TYR A 200 -1.36 15.90 -26.92
C TYR A 200 -0.37 15.63 -25.78
N VAL A 201 -0.83 14.83 -24.82
CA VAL A 201 0.00 14.21 -23.79
C VAL A 201 -0.04 12.72 -24.05
N LYS A 202 1.12 12.09 -24.14
CA LYS A 202 1.25 10.66 -24.38
C LYS A 202 2.04 10.04 -23.27
N ASP A 203 1.58 8.88 -22.80
CA ASP A 203 2.33 8.08 -21.85
C ASP A 203 3.65 7.63 -22.48
N MET A 204 4.64 7.38 -21.64
CA MET A 204 5.86 6.72 -22.08
C MET A 204 5.50 5.43 -22.83
N PRO A 205 6.19 5.07 -23.94
CA PRO A 205 5.93 3.83 -24.64
C PRO A 205 6.00 2.64 -23.67
N LYS A 206 4.90 1.89 -23.57
CA LYS A 206 4.80 0.66 -22.78
C LYS A 206 4.59 -0.51 -23.73
N VAL A 207 5.08 -1.66 -23.35
CA VAL A 207 4.78 -2.93 -24.01
C VAL A 207 3.27 -3.20 -23.93
N GLY A 208 2.72 -3.85 -24.97
CA GLY A 208 1.30 -4.14 -25.04
C GLY A 208 0.87 -5.08 -23.92
N SER A 209 -0.02 -4.62 -23.04
CA SER A 209 -0.63 -5.45 -22.00
C SER A 209 -2.06 -5.84 -22.40
N GLU A 210 -2.37 -7.13 -22.40
CA GLU A 210 -3.77 -7.57 -22.40
C GLU A 210 -4.36 -7.42 -20.99
N LEU A 211 -5.65 -7.10 -20.89
CA LEU A 211 -6.34 -6.96 -19.62
C LEU A 211 -6.57 -8.36 -19.00
N LYS A 212 -5.52 -8.92 -18.39
CA LYS A 212 -5.57 -10.18 -17.66
C LYS A 212 -5.89 -9.87 -16.20
N LEU A 213 -6.98 -10.42 -15.69
CA LEU A 213 -7.25 -10.43 -14.26
C LEU A 213 -6.20 -11.31 -13.59
N ASP A 214 -5.10 -10.71 -13.13
CA ASP A 214 -4.05 -11.47 -12.44
C ASP A 214 -4.54 -11.78 -11.02
N LEU A 215 -5.00 -13.02 -10.80
CA LEU A 215 -5.38 -13.51 -9.48
C LEU A 215 -4.25 -13.34 -8.45
N SER A 216 -2.98 -13.25 -8.89
CA SER A 216 -1.83 -12.99 -8.01
C SER A 216 -1.92 -11.60 -7.35
N SER A 217 -2.45 -10.61 -8.08
CA SER A 217 -2.69 -9.26 -7.55
C SER A 217 -3.86 -9.23 -6.55
N LEU A 218 -4.81 -10.16 -6.68
CA LEU A 218 -5.98 -10.29 -5.81
C LEU A 218 -5.67 -11.10 -4.53
N LEU A 219 -4.86 -12.15 -4.62
CA LEU A 219 -4.47 -12.99 -3.48
C LEU A 219 -3.37 -12.34 -2.63
N GLY A 220 -2.45 -11.56 -3.20
CA GLY A 220 -1.44 -10.80 -2.44
C GLY A 220 -0.55 -11.63 -1.49
N ALA A 221 0.38 -10.95 -0.81
CA ALA A 221 1.33 -11.61 0.11
C ALA A 221 0.65 -12.30 1.31
N LEU A 222 -0.52 -11.80 1.75
CA LEU A 222 -1.23 -12.32 2.92
C LEU A 222 -1.72 -13.76 2.71
N PHE A 223 -2.38 -14.05 1.58
CA PHE A 223 -2.90 -15.40 1.35
C PHE A 223 -1.75 -16.40 1.19
N PHE A 224 -0.68 -16.02 0.49
CA PHE A 224 0.51 -16.87 0.37
C PHE A 224 1.20 -17.11 1.72
N THR A 225 1.26 -16.09 2.58
CA THR A 225 1.78 -16.23 3.95
C THR A 225 0.99 -17.30 4.71
N TRP A 226 -0.34 -17.21 4.72
CA TRP A 226 -1.17 -18.21 5.41
C TRP A 226 -1.00 -19.62 4.85
N ILE A 227 -0.98 -19.77 3.52
CA ILE A 227 -0.82 -21.09 2.90
C ILE A 227 0.50 -21.75 3.33
N ILE A 228 1.60 -21.01 3.26
CA ILE A 228 2.92 -21.53 3.62
C ILE A 228 3.03 -21.79 5.13
N GLU A 229 2.45 -20.92 5.95
CA GLU A 229 2.49 -21.06 7.41
C GLU A 229 1.57 -22.15 7.98
N LEU A 230 0.54 -22.58 7.25
CA LEU A 230 -0.38 -23.64 7.68
C LEU A 230 0.31 -24.97 8.02
N LEU A 231 1.52 -25.19 7.52
CA LEU A 231 2.32 -26.38 7.88
C LEU A 231 2.89 -26.30 9.30
N PHE A 232 3.07 -25.11 9.86
CA PHE A 232 3.61 -24.92 11.21
C PHE A 232 2.73 -25.54 12.31
N PRO A 233 1.40 -25.27 12.37
CA PRO A 233 0.52 -25.95 13.31
C PRO A 233 0.55 -27.48 13.19
N VAL A 234 0.68 -28.01 11.98
CA VAL A 234 0.74 -29.47 11.73
C VAL A 234 1.99 -30.06 12.38
N ILE A 235 3.16 -29.48 12.15
CA ILE A 235 4.43 -29.92 12.74
C ILE A 235 4.38 -29.78 14.28
N LEU A 236 3.93 -28.62 14.77
CA LEU A 236 3.86 -28.32 16.20
C LEU A 236 2.94 -29.30 16.94
N THR A 237 1.76 -29.59 16.38
CA THR A 237 0.78 -30.46 17.01
C THR A 237 1.24 -31.91 17.04
N TYR A 238 1.92 -32.38 15.99
CA TYR A 238 2.54 -33.70 15.97
C TYR A 238 3.61 -33.84 17.06
N LEU A 239 4.53 -32.88 17.15
CA LEU A 239 5.59 -32.89 18.17
C LEU A 239 5.02 -32.87 19.60
N VAL A 240 3.97 -32.07 19.84
CA VAL A 240 3.30 -32.02 21.15
C VAL A 240 2.49 -33.29 21.42
N TYR A 241 1.91 -33.91 20.39
CA TYR A 241 1.22 -35.19 20.50
C TYR A 241 2.17 -36.31 20.95
N GLU A 242 3.34 -36.45 20.30
CA GLU A 242 4.34 -37.43 20.71
C GLU A 242 4.81 -37.21 22.15
N LYS A 243 4.97 -35.94 22.54
CA LYS A 243 5.34 -35.54 23.90
C LYS A 243 4.23 -35.87 24.92
N GLN A 244 2.97 -35.58 24.59
CA GLN A 244 1.82 -35.81 25.46
C GLN A 244 1.59 -37.32 25.70
N GLN A 245 1.71 -38.13 24.65
CA GLN A 245 1.59 -39.59 24.71
C GLN A 245 2.87 -40.29 25.21
N LYS A 246 3.92 -39.53 25.55
CA LYS A 246 5.23 -40.04 26.00
C LYS A 246 5.89 -41.01 25.01
N LEU A 247 5.53 -40.94 23.72
CA LEU A 247 6.08 -41.81 22.66
C LEU A 247 7.60 -41.70 22.61
N LYS A 248 8.11 -40.46 22.71
CA LYS A 248 9.55 -40.18 22.75
C LYS A 248 10.28 -40.86 23.90
N ILE A 249 9.65 -41.00 25.07
CA ILE A 249 10.24 -41.70 26.22
C ILE A 249 10.24 -43.20 25.96
N MET A 250 9.16 -43.75 25.40
CA MET A 250 9.10 -45.18 25.04
C MET A 250 10.16 -45.54 23.99
N MET A 251 10.36 -44.70 22.97
CA MET A 251 11.43 -44.91 21.98
C MET A 251 12.83 -44.86 22.61
N LYS A 252 13.04 -43.97 23.59
CA LYS A 252 14.30 -43.91 24.36
C LYS A 252 14.51 -45.17 25.22
N MET A 253 13.45 -45.71 25.82
CA MET A 253 13.49 -46.97 26.59
C MET A 253 13.79 -48.18 25.70
N HIS A 254 13.41 -48.14 24.42
CA HIS A 254 13.78 -49.15 23.41
C HIS A 254 15.19 -48.94 22.81
N GLY A 255 15.99 -48.02 23.36
CA GLY A 255 17.40 -47.84 22.99
C GLY A 255 17.66 -46.75 21.95
N LEU A 256 16.65 -46.00 21.50
CA LEU A 256 16.86 -44.90 20.56
C LEU A 256 17.54 -43.71 21.25
N LYS A 257 18.73 -43.32 20.76
CA LYS A 257 19.43 -42.12 21.22
C LYS A 257 18.68 -40.85 20.76
N ALA A 258 18.81 -39.76 21.53
CA ALA A 258 18.13 -38.49 21.24
C ALA A 258 18.58 -37.85 19.91
N GLY A 259 19.85 -37.97 19.53
CA GLY A 259 20.39 -37.43 18.28
C GLY A 259 19.73 -38.05 17.04
N PRO A 260 19.76 -39.39 16.87
CA PRO A 260 19.06 -40.07 15.78
C PRO A 260 17.57 -39.74 15.69
N TYR A 261 16.87 -39.66 16.83
CA TYR A 261 15.46 -39.23 16.85
C TYR A 261 15.29 -37.85 16.20
N TRP A 262 16.07 -36.86 16.64
CA TRP A 262 16.01 -35.49 16.08
C TRP A 262 16.31 -35.48 14.57
N MET A 263 17.32 -36.23 14.12
CA MET A 263 17.67 -36.31 12.71
C MET A 263 16.53 -36.92 11.87
N ILE A 264 15.92 -38.00 12.35
CA ILE A 264 14.82 -38.68 11.66
C ILE A 264 13.58 -37.77 11.61
N THR A 265 13.18 -37.21 12.75
CA THR A 265 11.99 -36.33 12.84
C THR A 265 12.19 -35.05 12.01
N TYR A 266 13.37 -34.44 12.05
CA TYR A 266 13.68 -33.26 11.22
C TYR A 266 13.64 -33.60 9.73
N THR A 267 14.27 -34.69 9.31
CA THR A 267 14.30 -35.13 7.90
C THR A 267 12.90 -35.45 7.39
N TYR A 268 12.07 -36.09 8.23
CA TYR A 268 10.67 -36.39 7.91
C TYR A 268 9.87 -35.11 7.64
N PHE A 269 9.93 -34.13 8.54
CA PHE A 269 9.23 -32.86 8.35
C PHE A 269 9.81 -32.02 7.21
N PHE A 270 11.12 -32.07 6.98
CA PHE A 270 11.75 -31.44 5.83
C PHE A 270 11.22 -32.03 4.52
N ALA A 271 11.18 -33.36 4.40
CA ALA A 271 10.66 -34.02 3.20
C ALA A 271 9.17 -33.70 2.98
N LEU A 272 8.35 -33.71 4.04
CA LEU A 272 6.94 -33.33 3.98
C LEU A 272 6.77 -31.88 3.50
N SER A 273 7.53 -30.96 4.06
CA SER A 273 7.47 -29.53 3.73
C SER A 273 8.00 -29.24 2.32
N ALA A 274 9.07 -29.91 1.90
CA ALA A 274 9.62 -29.80 0.56
C ALA A 274 8.62 -30.31 -0.49
N LEU A 275 7.99 -31.47 -0.27
CA LEU A 275 6.94 -31.99 -1.15
C LEU A 275 5.77 -31.01 -1.24
N TYR A 276 5.33 -30.46 -0.11
CA TYR A 276 4.26 -29.46 -0.06
C TYR A 276 4.62 -28.22 -0.90
N MET A 277 5.81 -27.66 -0.73
CA MET A 277 6.24 -26.47 -1.47
C MET A 277 6.45 -26.73 -2.96
N ILE A 278 6.95 -27.92 -3.33
CA ILE A 278 7.08 -28.30 -4.75
C ILE A 278 5.69 -28.35 -5.40
N LEU A 279 4.71 -29.00 -4.77
CA LEU A 279 3.34 -29.04 -5.28
C LEU A 279 2.71 -27.64 -5.34
N PHE A 280 2.95 -26.82 -4.32
CA PHE A 280 2.42 -25.48 -4.27
C PHE A 280 2.93 -24.60 -5.42
N VAL A 281 4.24 -24.61 -5.67
CA VAL A 281 4.87 -23.86 -6.78
C VAL A 281 4.44 -24.42 -8.13
N THR A 282 4.37 -25.75 -8.31
CA THR A 282 3.97 -26.35 -9.60
C THR A 282 2.53 -26.03 -9.95
N PHE A 283 1.58 -26.19 -9.02
CA PHE A 283 0.19 -25.82 -9.26
C PHE A 283 0.02 -24.31 -9.47
N GLY A 284 0.71 -23.48 -8.69
CA GLY A 284 0.70 -22.03 -8.88
C GLY A 284 1.21 -21.61 -10.25
N SER A 285 2.27 -22.27 -10.74
CA SER A 285 2.83 -22.04 -12.07
C SER A 285 1.93 -22.57 -13.19
N LEU A 286 1.24 -23.71 -13.01
CA LEU A 286 0.33 -24.29 -14.01
C LEU A 286 -0.93 -23.44 -14.22
N ILE A 287 -1.42 -22.80 -13.15
CA ILE A 287 -2.54 -21.85 -13.22
C ILE A 287 -2.12 -20.55 -13.93
N GLY A 288 -0.81 -20.30 -14.05
CA GLY A 288 -0.26 -19.10 -14.68
C GLY A 288 -0.24 -17.89 -13.75
N LEU A 289 -0.13 -18.10 -12.43
CA LEU A 289 -0.01 -16.99 -11.48
C LEU A 289 1.32 -16.26 -11.70
N GLY A 290 1.25 -14.97 -12.05
CA GLY A 290 2.39 -14.10 -12.29
C GLY A 290 3.42 -14.14 -11.16
N PHE A 291 2.97 -14.31 -9.92
CA PHE A 291 3.83 -14.48 -8.74
C PHE A 291 4.90 -15.57 -8.90
N PHE A 292 4.55 -16.72 -9.48
CA PHE A 292 5.45 -17.86 -9.64
C PHE A 292 6.15 -17.88 -11.00
N THR A 293 5.49 -17.39 -12.05
CA THR A 293 5.99 -17.51 -13.43
C THR A 293 6.93 -16.38 -13.86
N THR A 294 6.81 -15.18 -13.26
CA THR A 294 7.62 -14.02 -13.65
C THR A 294 8.91 -13.87 -12.87
N ASN A 295 8.95 -14.37 -11.63
CA ASN A 295 10.15 -14.34 -10.79
C ASN A 295 11.06 -15.53 -11.08
N ASP A 296 12.38 -15.35 -10.94
CA ASP A 296 13.35 -16.44 -11.10
C ASP A 296 13.04 -17.61 -10.15
N TYR A 297 12.81 -18.81 -10.70
CA TYR A 297 12.57 -20.03 -9.92
C TYR A 297 13.72 -20.33 -8.95
N SER A 298 14.96 -19.96 -9.30
CA SER A 298 16.13 -20.14 -8.45
C SER A 298 16.01 -19.38 -7.12
N ILE A 299 15.53 -18.12 -7.14
CA ILE A 299 15.31 -17.31 -5.94
C ILE A 299 14.20 -17.91 -5.09
N GLN A 300 13.09 -18.32 -5.74
CA GLN A 300 11.96 -18.95 -5.05
C GLN A 300 12.40 -20.23 -4.33
N ILE A 301 13.18 -21.09 -4.98
CA ILE A 301 13.70 -22.33 -4.38
C ILE A 301 14.56 -22.03 -3.17
N VAL A 302 15.49 -21.07 -3.27
CA VAL A 302 16.37 -20.70 -2.15
C VAL A 302 15.56 -20.10 -0.99
N PHE A 303 14.62 -19.21 -1.29
CA PHE A 303 13.74 -18.60 -0.30
C PHE A 303 12.91 -19.64 0.47
N TYR A 304 12.20 -20.50 -0.24
CA TYR A 304 11.38 -21.53 0.40
C TYR A 304 12.22 -22.58 1.12
N PHE A 305 13.39 -22.95 0.60
CA PHE A 305 14.29 -23.86 1.29
C PHE A 305 14.71 -23.31 2.65
N ILE A 306 15.14 -22.05 2.72
CA ILE A 306 15.53 -21.41 3.98
C ILE A 306 14.33 -21.33 4.92
N TYR A 307 13.17 -20.91 4.41
CA TYR A 307 11.97 -20.76 5.24
C TYR A 307 11.45 -22.09 5.80
N ILE A 308 11.45 -23.18 5.03
CA ILE A 308 11.07 -24.52 5.51
C ILE A 308 11.91 -24.90 6.74
N ASN A 309 13.24 -24.71 6.65
CA ASN A 309 14.15 -25.04 7.73
C ASN A 309 13.89 -24.17 8.98
N LEU A 310 13.62 -22.88 8.78
CA LEU A 310 13.24 -21.95 9.84
C LEU A 310 11.91 -22.32 10.50
N GLN A 311 10.89 -22.66 9.72
CA GLN A 311 9.55 -23.05 10.19
C GLN A 311 9.62 -24.33 11.04
N ILE A 312 10.42 -25.31 10.61
CA ILE A 312 10.67 -26.53 11.38
C ILE A 312 11.38 -26.18 12.69
N ALA A 313 12.46 -25.40 12.65
CA ALA A 313 13.20 -25.01 13.86
C ALA A 313 12.31 -24.26 14.86
N LEU A 314 11.44 -23.36 14.39
CA LEU A 314 10.45 -22.67 15.21
C LEU A 314 9.45 -23.64 15.85
N ALA A 315 8.99 -24.67 15.12
CA ALA A 315 8.06 -25.65 15.64
C ALA A 315 8.70 -26.51 16.75
N PHE A 316 9.94 -26.95 16.57
CA PHE A 316 10.71 -27.65 17.60
C PHE A 316 10.92 -26.77 18.84
N PHE A 317 11.25 -25.49 18.64
CA PHE A 317 11.39 -24.52 19.73
C PHE A 317 10.07 -24.34 20.50
N ALA A 318 8.96 -24.10 19.80
CA ALA A 318 7.64 -23.90 20.40
C ALA A 318 7.11 -25.16 21.12
N ALA A 319 7.36 -26.35 20.57
CA ALA A 319 6.95 -27.62 21.18
C ALA A 319 7.60 -27.86 22.56
N SER A 320 8.75 -27.25 22.84
CA SER A 320 9.40 -27.35 24.15
C SER A 320 8.54 -26.77 25.29
N PHE A 321 7.75 -25.72 25.01
CA PHE A 321 6.91 -25.02 25.99
C PHE A 321 5.50 -25.59 26.15
N LEU A 322 5.02 -26.35 25.16
CA LEU A 322 3.64 -26.85 25.11
C LEU A 322 3.53 -28.30 25.59
N TYR A 323 2.37 -28.65 26.16
CA TYR A 323 2.14 -29.95 26.80
C TYR A 323 0.82 -30.62 26.41
N SER A 324 -0.13 -29.84 25.87
CA SER A 324 -1.42 -30.33 25.43
C SER A 324 -1.58 -30.03 23.97
N VAL A 325 -1.96 -31.04 23.19
CA VAL A 325 -2.23 -30.90 21.75
C VAL A 325 -3.29 -29.84 21.49
N LYS A 326 -4.33 -29.74 22.34
CA LYS A 326 -5.37 -28.70 22.22
C LYS A 326 -4.83 -27.28 22.35
N ILE A 327 -3.81 -27.07 23.20
CA ILE A 327 -3.17 -25.76 23.34
C ILE A 327 -2.26 -25.50 22.13
N ALA A 328 -1.56 -26.53 21.66
CA ALA A 328 -0.66 -26.44 20.51
C ALA A 328 -1.39 -26.12 19.21
N THR A 329 -2.56 -26.72 18.97
CA THR A 329 -3.40 -26.39 17.81
C THR A 329 -3.80 -24.91 17.85
N VAL A 330 -4.37 -24.45 18.98
CA VAL A 330 -4.86 -23.06 19.12
C VAL A 330 -3.71 -22.05 19.00
N VAL A 331 -2.58 -22.26 19.69
CA VAL A 331 -1.42 -21.37 19.61
C VAL A 331 -0.84 -21.36 18.20
N GLY A 332 -0.76 -22.52 17.53
CA GLY A 332 -0.32 -22.62 16.15
C GLY A 332 -1.17 -21.78 15.21
N TYR A 333 -2.49 -21.95 15.24
CA TYR A 333 -3.38 -21.17 14.36
C TYR A 333 -3.40 -19.68 14.70
N ILE A 334 -3.36 -19.30 15.98
CA ILE A 334 -3.23 -17.88 16.37
C ILE A 334 -1.93 -17.28 15.82
N TYR A 335 -0.83 -18.03 15.83
CA TYR A 335 0.42 -17.59 15.22
C TYR A 335 0.28 -17.38 13.71
N VAL A 336 -0.30 -18.34 12.97
CA VAL A 336 -0.49 -18.24 11.51
C VAL A 336 -1.37 -17.03 11.14
N PHE A 337 -2.57 -16.95 11.71
CA PHE A 337 -3.48 -15.85 11.38
C PHE A 337 -2.97 -14.51 11.89
N GLY A 338 -2.43 -14.48 13.11
CA GLY A 338 -1.92 -13.27 13.75
C GLY A 338 -0.73 -12.69 12.98
N SER A 339 0.26 -13.51 12.64
CA SER A 339 1.44 -13.03 11.90
C SER A 339 1.10 -12.59 10.48
N GLY A 340 0.22 -13.31 9.75
CA GLY A 340 -0.24 -12.86 8.44
C GLY A 340 -1.05 -11.55 8.48
N LEU A 341 -1.97 -11.39 9.45
CA LEU A 341 -2.74 -10.15 9.61
C LEU A 341 -1.88 -8.97 10.05
N LEU A 342 -0.99 -9.15 11.03
CA LEU A 342 -0.06 -8.09 11.42
C LEU A 342 0.94 -7.78 10.30
N GLY A 343 1.35 -8.77 9.51
CA GLY A 343 2.15 -8.55 8.29
C GLY A 343 1.44 -7.59 7.34
N ALA A 344 0.17 -7.89 7.01
CA ALA A 344 -0.57 -7.12 6.02
C ALA A 344 -1.06 -5.75 6.47
N PHE A 345 -1.46 -5.61 7.75
CA PHE A 345 -2.10 -4.40 8.26
C PHE A 345 -1.22 -3.58 9.20
N LEU A 346 -0.03 -4.05 9.55
CA LEU A 346 0.93 -3.30 10.36
C LEU A 346 2.28 -3.21 9.65
N LEU A 347 2.93 -4.33 9.38
CA LEU A 347 4.29 -4.33 8.81
C LEU A 347 4.34 -3.69 7.42
N ARG A 348 3.34 -3.97 6.58
CA ARG A 348 3.21 -3.40 5.24
C ARG A 348 3.27 -1.87 5.23
N PHE A 349 2.60 -1.20 6.16
CA PHE A 349 2.59 0.27 6.21
C PHE A 349 3.98 0.82 6.54
N PHE A 350 4.70 0.18 7.45
CA PHE A 350 6.07 0.60 7.81
C PHE A 350 7.09 0.31 6.70
N ILE A 351 6.91 -0.77 5.95
CA ILE A 351 7.75 -1.09 4.79
C ILE A 351 7.60 -0.02 3.70
N GLN A 352 6.39 0.50 3.49
CA GLN A 352 6.08 1.42 2.40
C GLN A 352 6.49 2.87 2.70
N ASP A 353 6.62 3.20 3.98
CA ASP A 353 7.02 4.53 4.40
C ASP A 353 8.55 4.66 4.38
N ASN A 354 9.08 5.30 3.33
CA ASN A 354 10.51 5.58 3.19
C ASN A 354 11.10 6.47 4.30
N SER A 355 10.25 7.13 5.11
CA SER A 355 10.71 7.95 6.24
C SER A 355 10.91 7.13 7.52
N PHE A 356 10.42 5.88 7.55
CA PHE A 356 10.48 5.03 8.73
C PHE A 356 11.89 4.43 8.92
N PRO A 357 12.44 4.38 10.15
CA PRO A 357 13.79 3.87 10.36
C PRO A 357 13.92 2.37 10.06
N ASN A 358 14.80 2.02 9.13
CA ASN A 358 15.08 0.62 8.73
C ASN A 358 15.42 -0.32 9.91
N GLY A 359 16.06 0.20 10.96
CA GLY A 359 16.42 -0.61 12.14
C GLY A 359 15.20 -1.19 12.87
N TRP A 360 14.08 -0.46 12.93
CA TRP A 360 12.86 -0.96 13.58
C TRP A 360 12.14 -2.01 12.72
N ILE A 361 12.23 -1.90 11.40
CA ILE A 361 11.70 -2.91 10.47
C ILE A 361 12.43 -4.23 10.69
N VAL A 362 13.77 -4.20 10.75
CA VAL A 362 14.59 -5.39 11.03
C VAL A 362 14.23 -6.05 12.35
N VAL A 363 13.93 -5.27 13.40
CA VAL A 363 13.52 -5.82 14.71
C VAL A 363 12.17 -6.55 14.62
N MET A 364 11.23 -6.05 13.83
CA MET A 364 9.97 -6.75 13.60
C MET A 364 10.18 -8.04 12.79
N GLU A 365 11.07 -7.99 11.79
CA GLU A 365 11.41 -9.14 10.95
C GLU A 365 12.05 -10.31 11.72
N ILE A 366 12.54 -10.10 12.95
CA ILE A 366 13.05 -11.17 13.84
C ILE A 366 11.97 -12.25 14.14
N ILE A 367 10.70 -11.92 13.96
CA ILE A 367 9.61 -12.88 14.08
C ILE A 367 9.48 -13.61 12.74
N PRO A 368 9.65 -14.96 12.68
CA PRO A 368 9.70 -15.70 11.42
C PRO A 368 8.50 -15.50 10.48
N GLY A 369 7.31 -15.21 11.02
CA GLY A 369 6.14 -14.92 10.19
C GLY A 369 6.19 -13.55 9.51
N PHE A 370 6.86 -12.58 10.12
CA PHE A 370 7.06 -11.26 9.52
C PHE A 370 8.17 -11.27 8.47
N SER A 371 9.26 -12.02 8.68
CA SER A 371 10.26 -12.23 7.64
C SER A 371 9.67 -12.95 6.43
N LEU A 372 8.80 -13.96 6.63
CA LEU A 372 8.07 -14.59 5.52
C LEU A 372 7.21 -13.58 4.75
N TYR A 373 6.37 -12.83 5.48
CA TYR A 373 5.49 -11.85 4.87
C TYR A 373 6.29 -10.83 4.04
N ARG A 374 7.41 -10.33 4.58
CA ARG A 374 8.30 -9.39 3.88
C ARG A 374 8.86 -9.98 2.58
N GLY A 375 9.37 -11.21 2.61
CA GLY A 375 9.91 -11.85 1.41
C GLY A 375 8.85 -12.10 0.33
N LEU A 376 7.67 -12.56 0.74
CA LEU A 376 6.52 -12.74 -0.18
C LEU A 376 6.01 -11.41 -0.73
N TYR A 377 6.03 -10.35 0.08
CA TYR A 377 5.70 -9.00 -0.37
C TYR A 377 6.65 -8.53 -1.48
N GLU A 378 7.96 -8.69 -1.31
CA GLU A 378 8.94 -8.29 -2.32
C GLU A 378 8.80 -9.11 -3.62
N LEU A 379 8.66 -10.43 -3.52
CA LEU A 379 8.39 -11.29 -4.69
C LEU A 379 7.11 -10.87 -5.41
N GLY A 380 6.07 -10.48 -4.68
CA GLY A 380 4.82 -10.00 -5.26
C GLY A 380 4.96 -8.65 -5.96
N GLN A 381 5.69 -7.70 -5.37
CA GLN A 381 5.91 -6.37 -5.97
C GLN A 381 6.74 -6.44 -7.25
N TYR A 382 7.81 -7.25 -7.25
CA TYR A 382 8.64 -7.43 -8.44
C TYR A 382 7.91 -8.19 -9.55
N ALA A 383 7.09 -9.19 -9.22
CA ALA A 383 6.24 -9.86 -10.20
C ALA A 383 5.22 -8.90 -10.84
N PHE A 384 4.57 -8.06 -10.03
CA PHE A 384 3.61 -7.07 -10.50
C PHE A 384 4.29 -6.02 -11.39
N THR A 385 5.43 -5.49 -10.96
CA THR A 385 6.20 -4.49 -11.71
C THR A 385 6.73 -5.05 -13.03
N GLY A 386 7.29 -6.27 -13.00
CA GLY A 386 7.75 -6.96 -14.20
C GLY A 386 6.62 -7.18 -15.21
N THR A 387 5.46 -7.65 -14.75
CA THR A 387 4.28 -7.82 -15.62
C THR A 387 3.79 -6.49 -16.20
N ALA A 388 3.77 -5.42 -15.41
CA ALA A 388 3.32 -4.10 -15.87
C ALA A 388 4.30 -3.44 -16.86
N MET A 389 5.61 -3.69 -16.72
CA MET A 389 6.65 -3.22 -17.64
C MET A 389 6.92 -4.21 -18.79
N GLY A 390 6.31 -5.40 -18.75
CA GLY A 390 6.61 -6.59 -19.57
C GLY A 390 8.10 -6.94 -19.61
N THR A 391 8.75 -6.80 -18.47
CA THR A 391 10.10 -7.27 -18.19
C THR A 391 10.03 -8.49 -17.28
N ASP A 392 11.16 -9.16 -17.07
CA ASP A 392 11.26 -10.21 -16.07
C ASP A 392 11.00 -9.64 -14.65
N GLY A 393 10.58 -10.53 -13.74
CA GLY A 393 10.34 -10.20 -12.33
C GLY A 393 11.63 -10.07 -11.53
N MET A 394 11.63 -10.58 -10.30
CA MET A 394 12.82 -10.54 -9.45
C MET A 394 13.91 -11.47 -10.00
N THR A 395 15.09 -10.89 -10.22
CA THR A 395 16.32 -11.61 -10.62
C THR A 395 17.42 -11.49 -9.58
N TRP A 396 18.46 -12.30 -9.68
CA TRP A 396 19.57 -12.30 -8.70
C TRP A 396 20.31 -10.95 -8.63
N SER A 397 20.35 -10.20 -9.74
CA SER A 397 20.93 -8.85 -9.75
C SER A 397 20.07 -7.86 -8.97
N SER A 398 18.73 -8.02 -8.99
CA SER A 398 17.80 -7.17 -8.24
C SER A 398 17.95 -7.26 -6.71
N LEU A 399 18.62 -8.30 -6.18
CA LEU A 399 18.92 -8.40 -4.74
C LEU A 399 19.99 -7.40 -4.28
N SER A 400 20.70 -6.76 -5.22
CA SER A 400 21.67 -5.70 -4.92
C SER A 400 21.04 -4.31 -4.81
N ASP A 401 19.76 -4.18 -5.19
CA ASP A 401 19.03 -2.91 -5.13
C ASP A 401 18.83 -2.48 -3.66
N PRO A 402 19.14 -1.22 -3.29
CA PRO A 402 19.00 -0.74 -1.92
C PRO A 402 17.55 -0.66 -1.44
N VAL A 403 16.59 -0.66 -2.38
CA VAL A 403 15.15 -0.65 -2.09
C VAL A 403 14.63 -2.07 -1.82
N ASN A 404 15.33 -3.10 -2.30
CA ASN A 404 14.89 -4.48 -2.17
C ASN A 404 15.20 -5.05 -0.78
N GLY A 405 14.17 -5.40 -0.01
CA GLY A 405 14.32 -6.03 1.30
C GLY A 405 14.75 -7.49 1.27
N MET A 406 14.69 -8.16 0.11
CA MET A 406 14.84 -9.63 0.01
C MET A 406 16.19 -10.14 0.53
N ARG A 407 17.28 -9.43 0.24
CA ARG A 407 18.62 -9.81 0.73
C ARG A 407 18.68 -9.80 2.26
N THR A 408 18.14 -8.75 2.88
CA THR A 408 18.10 -8.59 4.34
C THR A 408 17.25 -9.70 4.97
N VAL A 409 16.09 -9.99 4.39
CA VAL A 409 15.19 -11.06 4.85
C VAL A 409 15.87 -12.43 4.81
N LEU A 410 16.54 -12.77 3.71
CA LEU A 410 17.25 -14.06 3.58
C LEU A 410 18.35 -14.21 4.64
N ILE A 411 19.10 -13.14 4.92
CA ILE A 411 20.13 -13.15 5.97
C ILE A 411 19.49 -13.35 7.34
N ILE A 412 18.43 -12.62 7.64
CA ILE A 412 17.69 -12.72 8.92
C ILE A 412 17.18 -14.15 9.12
N MET A 413 16.52 -14.74 8.13
CA MET A 413 15.99 -16.10 8.22
C MET A 413 17.08 -17.16 8.46
N VAL A 414 18.25 -17.03 7.80
CA VAL A 414 19.37 -17.94 8.01
C VAL A 414 19.94 -17.80 9.43
N VAL A 415 20.09 -16.58 9.92
CA VAL A 415 20.58 -16.30 11.28
C VAL A 415 19.59 -16.84 12.33
N GLU A 416 18.30 -16.59 12.14
CA GLU A 416 17.24 -17.12 13.02
C GLU A 416 17.24 -18.64 13.04
N TRP A 417 17.33 -19.28 11.88
CA TRP A 417 17.40 -20.74 11.78
C TRP A 417 18.60 -21.30 12.54
N ALA A 418 19.77 -20.69 12.35
CA ALA A 418 21.01 -21.08 13.03
C ALA A 418 20.95 -20.90 14.56
N ILE A 419 20.15 -19.96 15.07
CA ILE A 419 19.98 -19.71 16.50
C ILE A 419 18.87 -20.59 17.10
N LEU A 420 17.72 -20.69 16.43
CA LEU A 420 16.54 -21.40 16.94
C LEU A 420 16.75 -22.91 17.01
N LEU A 421 17.45 -23.51 16.04
CA LEU A 421 17.64 -24.96 16.00
C LEU A 421 18.48 -25.49 17.18
N PRO A 422 19.68 -24.93 17.51
CA PRO A 422 20.43 -25.32 18.70
C PRO A 422 19.69 -25.00 20.01
N LEU A 423 18.99 -23.86 20.06
CA LEU A 423 18.20 -23.47 21.23
C LEU A 423 17.07 -24.45 21.50
N ALA A 424 16.37 -24.90 20.46
CA ALA A 424 15.33 -25.92 20.55
C ALA A 424 15.90 -27.25 21.05
N PHE A 425 17.06 -27.67 20.53
CA PHE A 425 17.74 -28.89 20.97
C PHE A 425 18.14 -28.82 22.46
N TYR A 426 18.69 -27.69 22.90
CA TYR A 426 19.05 -27.47 24.29
C TYR A 426 17.83 -27.53 25.22
N LEU A 427 16.74 -26.82 24.89
CA LEU A 427 15.51 -26.81 25.70
C LEU A 427 14.83 -28.18 25.78
N ASP A 428 14.87 -28.96 24.71
CA ASP A 428 14.33 -30.31 24.68
C ASP A 428 15.12 -31.27 25.58
N GLN A 429 16.46 -31.19 25.59
CA GLN A 429 17.28 -31.97 26.52
C GLN A 429 16.99 -31.61 27.98
N VAL A 430 16.88 -30.31 28.28
CA VAL A 430 16.57 -29.82 29.63
C VAL A 430 15.16 -30.26 30.06
N SER A 431 14.19 -30.27 29.15
CA SER A 431 12.83 -30.77 29.44
C SER A 431 12.80 -32.27 29.74
N LEU A 432 13.77 -33.06 29.25
CA LEU A 432 13.86 -34.50 29.48
C LEU A 432 14.64 -34.85 30.77
N LEU A 433 15.58 -34.02 31.23
CA LEU A 433 16.41 -34.30 32.41
C LEU A 433 15.77 -33.95 33.76
N GLY A 434 14.69 -33.16 33.79
CA GLY A 434 13.95 -32.89 35.03
C GLY A 434 13.29 -31.52 35.01
N GLY A 435 12.02 -31.46 35.43
CA GLY A 435 11.15 -30.28 35.39
C GLY A 435 11.55 -29.06 36.25
N GLY A 436 12.82 -28.92 36.64
CA GLY A 436 13.34 -27.90 37.56
C GLY A 436 13.35 -26.48 36.97
N LEU A 437 13.70 -26.29 35.70
CA LEU A 437 13.74 -24.95 35.08
C LEU A 437 12.33 -24.37 34.82
N ARG A 438 11.33 -25.26 34.68
CA ARG A 438 9.92 -24.93 34.42
C ARG A 438 9.28 -24.18 35.59
N LYS A 439 9.63 -24.52 36.83
CA LYS A 439 9.21 -23.74 38.02
C LYS A 439 9.87 -22.36 38.04
N ARG A 440 11.13 -22.22 37.60
CA ARG A 440 11.88 -20.96 37.64
C ARG A 440 11.42 -19.93 36.58
N LEU A 441 11.03 -20.37 35.39
CA LEU A 441 10.45 -19.51 34.34
C LEU A 441 9.00 -19.08 34.64
N LEU A 442 8.19 -19.96 35.23
CA LEU A 442 6.84 -19.59 35.73
C LEU A 442 6.91 -18.58 36.89
N ILE A 443 7.98 -18.59 37.69
CA ILE A 443 8.25 -17.57 38.72
C ILE A 443 8.62 -16.23 38.08
N LEU A 444 9.43 -16.23 37.01
CA LEU A 444 9.78 -15.00 36.28
C LEU A 444 8.55 -14.33 35.65
N LEU A 445 7.65 -15.12 35.05
CA LEU A 445 6.37 -14.61 34.52
C LEU A 445 5.43 -14.09 35.63
N LYS A 446 5.44 -14.70 36.83
CA LYS A 446 4.71 -14.17 38.00
C LYS A 446 5.29 -12.84 38.49
N CYS A 447 6.61 -12.61 38.38
CA CYS A 447 7.23 -11.33 38.69
C CYS A 447 6.82 -10.22 37.72
N PHE A 448 6.68 -10.52 36.42
CA PHE A 448 6.15 -9.57 35.44
C PHE A 448 4.66 -9.28 35.66
N LYS A 449 3.86 -10.27 36.06
CA LYS A 449 2.44 -10.07 36.42
C LYS A 449 2.26 -9.18 37.65
N LYS A 450 3.19 -9.23 38.62
CA LYS A 450 3.23 -8.30 39.77
C LYS A 450 3.66 -6.88 39.39
N ARG A 451 4.45 -6.71 38.32
CA ARG A 451 4.85 -5.38 37.82
C ARG A 451 3.75 -4.70 36.99
N ALA A 452 2.93 -5.47 36.26
CA ALA A 452 1.79 -4.93 35.51
C ALA A 452 0.64 -4.42 36.40
N ALA A 453 0.49 -4.97 37.63
CA ALA A 453 -0.50 -4.50 38.61
C ALA A 453 -0.12 -3.17 39.30
N SER A 454 1.06 -2.60 39.00
CA SER A 454 1.54 -1.33 39.58
C SER A 454 1.17 -0.09 38.76
N PHE A 455 0.57 -0.22 37.57
CA PHE A 455 0.02 0.92 36.85
C PHE A 455 -1.37 1.24 37.41
N ARG A 456 -1.35 2.00 38.50
CA ARG A 456 -2.52 2.56 39.17
C ARG A 456 -3.25 3.47 38.17
N MET A 457 -4.38 2.98 37.67
CA MET A 457 -5.35 3.71 36.88
C MET A 457 -5.83 4.92 37.70
N TYR A 458 -5.43 6.13 37.30
CA TYR A 458 -6.00 7.37 37.84
C TYR A 458 -7.38 7.55 37.20
N SER A 459 -8.44 7.05 37.86
CA SER A 459 -9.80 7.27 37.40
C SER A 459 -10.24 8.68 37.81
N PHE A 460 -10.49 9.51 36.81
CA PHE A 460 -11.11 10.82 36.93
C PHE A 460 -12.49 10.66 37.59
N GLY A 461 -12.71 11.36 38.71
CA GLY A 461 -13.93 11.25 39.50
C GLY A 461 -15.15 11.78 38.75
N ARG A 462 -16.28 11.10 38.90
CA ARG A 462 -17.59 11.72 38.73
C ARG A 462 -18.55 11.23 39.80
N LEU A 463 -19.25 12.21 40.37
CA LEU A 463 -20.19 12.19 41.48
C LEU A 463 -21.28 11.13 41.32
N GLY A 464 -21.76 10.61 42.45
CA GLY A 464 -22.56 9.39 42.54
C GLY A 464 -24.07 9.54 42.41
N SER A 465 -24.74 8.41 42.55
CA SER A 465 -26.04 8.28 43.22
C SER A 465 -26.22 6.84 43.67
N LYS A 466 -26.36 6.67 44.99
CA LYS A 466 -26.79 5.44 45.66
C LYS A 466 -28.17 5.03 45.13
N VAL A 467 -28.31 3.78 44.71
CA VAL A 467 -29.57 3.04 44.88
C VAL A 467 -29.19 1.67 45.45
N ILE A 468 -29.65 1.46 46.68
CA ILE A 468 -29.61 0.21 47.42
C ILE A 468 -30.84 -0.57 46.98
N VAL A 469 -30.66 -1.79 46.47
CA VAL A 469 -31.74 -2.79 46.46
C VAL A 469 -31.18 -4.03 47.13
N GLU A 470 -31.89 -4.41 48.18
CA GLU A 470 -31.61 -5.45 49.16
C GLU A 470 -31.84 -6.83 48.54
N MET A 471 -30.98 -7.78 48.89
CA MET A 471 -31.06 -9.19 48.52
C MET A 471 -32.12 -9.91 49.36
N GLU A 472 -32.87 -10.81 48.74
CA GLU A 472 -33.43 -11.97 49.43
C GLU A 472 -33.12 -13.23 48.61
N ASN A 473 -32.22 -14.06 49.17
CA ASN A 473 -32.01 -15.47 48.82
C ASN A 473 -33.11 -16.30 49.52
N PRO A 474 -33.09 -17.64 49.47
CA PRO A 474 -32.99 -18.60 48.36
C PRO A 474 -34.21 -19.55 48.39
N ASP A 475 -34.44 -20.36 47.36
CA ASP A 475 -35.08 -21.67 47.60
C ASP A 475 -34.67 -22.70 46.54
N ALA A 476 -34.19 -23.82 47.04
CA ALA A 476 -33.92 -25.03 46.29
C ALA A 476 -35.22 -25.84 46.14
N THR A 477 -35.42 -26.52 45.02
CA THR A 477 -35.66 -27.99 44.94
C THR A 477 -36.24 -28.43 43.59
N GLN A 478 -35.79 -29.63 43.19
CA GLN A 478 -36.49 -30.67 42.41
C GLN A 478 -36.67 -30.56 40.89
N GLU A 479 -35.91 -31.44 40.22
CA GLU A 479 -36.37 -32.52 39.31
C GLU A 479 -37.71 -32.35 38.59
N VAL A 480 -37.72 -32.50 37.26
CA VAL A 480 -38.63 -33.42 36.53
C VAL A 480 -38.05 -33.70 35.12
N SER A 481 -37.94 -35.00 34.81
CA SER A 481 -37.92 -35.75 33.53
C SER A 481 -36.98 -35.37 32.39
#